data_AF-A0A2K3L3N8-F1
#
_entry.id   AF-A0A2K3L3N8-F1
#
_cell.length_a   1.000
_cell.length_b   1.000
_cell.length_c   1.000
_cell.angle_alpha   90.00
_cell.angle_beta   90.00
_cell.angle_gamma   90.00
#
_symmetry.space_group_name_H-M   'P 1'
#
loop_
_entity.id
_entity.type
_entity.pdbx_description
1 polymer ?
#
loop_
_entity_poly.entity_id
_entity_poly.type
_entity_poly.pdbx_seq_one_letter_code
_entity_poly.pdbx_strand_id
1 'polypeptide(L)'
;MKPYTNIDHGLLAVLGAASLMAGSMRMTVSLCVIFLELTNNLLLLPITMIVLLVAKTVGDSFNPSIYEIILHLKGLPFMDADPEPWMRNLSVGELIDVKPSVVSFRGVEKVANIVEALKNTTHNGFPVMDDDVEVEIVKLHGVILRAHLIKVLKKKWFLKEKRRTEEWEVREKFSWVELAEREGNIEDVGVTKDEMEMFVDLHPLTNTTPFTVLESMSVAKARILFRQVGLRHMLVVPKYQATGVSELHLL
;
A
#
# COMPACT_ATOMS: atom_id res chain seq x y z
N MET A 1 -68.54 -3.29 -0.71
CA MET A 1 -67.20 -2.99 -0.16
C MET A 1 -66.17 -3.80 -0.94
N LYS A 2 -65.35 -3.16 -1.79
CA LYS A 2 -64.20 -3.84 -2.41
C LYS A 2 -63.11 -3.96 -1.33
N PRO A 3 -62.43 -5.12 -1.17
CA PRO A 3 -61.40 -5.26 -0.16
C PRO A 3 -60.21 -4.35 -0.51
N TYR A 4 -59.77 -3.55 0.46
CA TYR A 4 -58.77 -2.48 0.28
C TYR A 4 -57.31 -2.97 0.29
N THR A 5 -57.05 -4.26 0.08
CA THR A 5 -55.68 -4.80 0.14
C THR A 5 -55.47 -5.86 -0.93
N ASN A 6 -55.12 -5.43 -2.14
CA ASN A 6 -54.50 -6.33 -3.12
C ASN A 6 -52.99 -6.33 -2.84
N ILE A 7 -52.52 -7.30 -2.07
CA ILE A 7 -51.11 -7.47 -1.75
C ILE A 7 -50.45 -8.18 -2.93
N ASP A 8 -49.49 -7.53 -3.57
CA ASP A 8 -48.70 -8.16 -4.62
C ASP A 8 -47.67 -9.12 -4.02
N HIS A 9 -47.91 -10.42 -4.17
CA HIS A 9 -47.01 -11.47 -3.72
C HIS A 9 -45.65 -11.45 -4.43
N GLY A 10 -45.60 -10.97 -5.70
CA GLY A 10 -44.36 -10.84 -6.46
C GLY A 10 -43.46 -9.76 -5.88
N LEU A 11 -44.05 -8.60 -5.57
CA LEU A 11 -43.36 -7.50 -4.88
C LEU A 11 -42.75 -7.97 -3.56
N LEU A 12 -43.54 -8.67 -2.72
CA LEU A 12 -43.05 -9.18 -1.44
C LEU A 12 -41.93 -10.21 -1.60
N ALA A 13 -42.00 -11.08 -2.60
CA ALA A 13 -40.93 -12.04 -2.89
C ALA A 13 -39.62 -11.32 -3.28
N VAL A 14 -39.70 -10.29 -4.12
CA VAL A 14 -38.54 -9.47 -4.52
C VAL A 14 -37.96 -8.74 -3.32
N LEU A 15 -38.80 -8.12 -2.48
CA LEU A 15 -38.34 -7.43 -1.25
C LEU A 15 -37.72 -8.41 -0.24
N GLY A 16 -38.24 -9.64 -0.12
CA GLY A 16 -37.68 -10.69 0.71
C GLY A 16 -36.32 -11.20 0.21
N ALA A 17 -36.17 -11.36 -1.10
CA ALA A 17 -34.87 -11.69 -1.70
C ALA A 17 -33.85 -10.56 -1.49
N ALA A 18 -34.28 -9.31 -1.69
CA ALA A 18 -33.45 -8.13 -1.49
C ALA A 18 -33.00 -7.98 -0.03
N SER A 19 -33.88 -8.22 0.95
CA SER A 19 -33.53 -8.14 2.38
C SER A 19 -32.52 -9.21 2.78
N LEU A 20 -32.67 -10.45 2.29
CA LEU A 20 -31.71 -11.52 2.53
C LEU A 20 -30.32 -11.19 1.96
N MET A 21 -30.27 -10.67 0.73
CA MET A 21 -29.01 -10.26 0.11
C MET A 21 -28.37 -9.08 0.86
N ALA A 22 -29.13 -8.06 1.25
CA ALA A 22 -28.61 -6.95 2.05
C ALA A 22 -28.11 -7.38 3.43
N GLY A 23 -28.85 -8.25 4.13
CA GLY A 23 -28.46 -8.73 5.45
C GLY A 23 -27.19 -9.59 5.45
N SER A 24 -27.01 -10.42 4.42
CA SER A 24 -25.82 -11.28 4.29
C SER A 24 -24.59 -10.53 3.75
N MET A 25 -24.75 -9.78 2.67
CA MET A 25 -23.65 -9.12 1.95
C MET A 25 -23.33 -7.72 2.47
N ARG A 26 -24.25 -7.05 3.17
CA ARG A 26 -24.14 -5.65 3.66
C ARG A 26 -23.91 -4.60 2.57
N MET A 27 -24.19 -4.95 1.31
CA MET A 27 -24.16 -4.03 0.16
C MET A 27 -25.54 -3.38 -0.03
N THR A 28 -25.60 -2.04 0.00
CA THR A 28 -26.88 -1.29 -0.10
C THR A 28 -27.06 -0.61 -1.45
N VAL A 29 -26.13 0.27 -1.84
CA VAL A 29 -26.27 1.09 -3.06
C VAL A 29 -26.22 0.23 -4.32
N SER A 30 -25.19 -0.59 -4.49
CA SER A 30 -25.05 -1.47 -5.66
C SER A 30 -26.20 -2.47 -5.78
N LEU A 31 -26.62 -3.06 -4.65
CA LEU A 31 -27.72 -4.02 -4.63
C LEU A 31 -29.05 -3.35 -5.00
N CYS A 32 -29.29 -2.12 -4.52
CA CYS A 32 -30.45 -1.33 -4.90
C CYS A 32 -30.51 -1.08 -6.41
N VAL A 33 -29.37 -0.72 -7.03
CA VAL A 33 -29.29 -0.51 -8.48
C VAL A 33 -29.50 -1.82 -9.25
N ILE A 34 -28.98 -2.95 -8.78
CA ILE A 34 -29.22 -4.25 -9.41
C ILE A 34 -30.71 -4.59 -9.41
N PHE A 35 -31.40 -4.44 -8.27
CA PHE A 35 -32.84 -4.69 -8.20
C PHE A 35 -33.66 -3.69 -9.03
N LEU A 36 -33.22 -2.43 -9.10
CA LEU A 36 -33.82 -1.42 -9.97
C LEU A 36 -33.78 -1.87 -11.43
N GLU A 37 -32.60 -2.30 -11.90
CA GLU A 37 -32.37 -2.69 -13.28
C GLU A 37 -33.12 -3.98 -13.64
N LEU A 38 -33.13 -4.96 -12.72
CA LEU A 38 -33.85 -6.22 -12.90
C LEU A 38 -35.37 -6.05 -12.94
N THR A 39 -35.91 -5.11 -12.18
CA THR A 39 -37.36 -4.85 -12.13
C THR A 39 -37.79 -3.81 -13.15
N ASN A 40 -36.86 -3.03 -13.70
CA ASN A 40 -37.08 -1.89 -14.58
C ASN A 40 -38.18 -0.94 -14.05
N ASN A 41 -38.25 -0.79 -12.72
CA ASN A 41 -39.31 -0.03 -12.05
C ASN A 41 -38.71 0.97 -11.05
N LEU A 42 -38.62 2.23 -11.48
CA LEU A 42 -38.10 3.32 -10.66
C LEU A 42 -38.94 3.62 -9.42
N LEU A 43 -40.25 3.32 -9.44
CA LEU A 43 -41.14 3.56 -8.30
C LEU A 43 -40.87 2.59 -7.14
N LEU A 44 -40.23 1.45 -7.42
CA LEU A 44 -39.87 0.45 -6.42
C LEU A 44 -38.63 0.84 -5.60
N LEU A 45 -37.80 1.74 -6.13
CA LEU A 45 -36.54 2.19 -5.53
C LEU A 45 -36.65 2.67 -4.07
N PRO A 46 -37.55 3.59 -3.70
CA PRO A 46 -37.63 4.07 -2.31
C PRO A 46 -38.00 2.95 -1.33
N ILE A 47 -38.87 2.02 -1.74
CA ILE A 47 -39.31 0.90 -0.92
C ILE A 47 -38.15 -0.10 -0.73
N THR A 48 -37.45 -0.46 -1.81
CA THR A 48 -36.29 -1.35 -1.72
C THR A 48 -35.17 -0.73 -0.89
N MET A 49 -34.88 0.57 -1.04
CA MET A 49 -33.87 1.25 -0.22
C MET A 49 -34.16 1.14 1.28
N ILE A 50 -35.40 1.37 1.71
CA ILE A 50 -35.79 1.23 3.12
C ILE A 50 -35.58 -0.20 3.61
N VAL A 51 -36.01 -1.19 2.82
CA VAL A 51 -35.85 -2.61 3.16
C VAL A 51 -34.37 -2.98 3.29
N LEU A 52 -33.52 -2.54 2.36
CA LEU A 52 -32.08 -2.79 2.37
C LEU A 52 -31.41 -2.13 3.58
N LEU A 53 -31.78 -0.90 3.94
CA LEU A 53 -31.23 -0.20 5.10
C LEU A 53 -31.59 -0.88 6.42
N VAL A 54 -32.85 -1.27 6.59
CA VAL A 54 -33.30 -2.00 7.79
C VAL A 54 -32.59 -3.36 7.89
N ALA A 55 -32.55 -4.12 6.80
CA ALA A 55 -31.86 -5.42 6.77
C ALA A 55 -30.36 -5.29 7.08
N LYS A 56 -29.68 -4.29 6.51
CA LYS A 56 -28.27 -4.00 6.81
C LYS A 56 -28.08 -3.66 8.28
N THR A 57 -28.90 -2.77 8.84
CA THR A 57 -28.75 -2.30 10.22
C THR A 57 -28.92 -3.45 11.22
N VAL A 58 -29.92 -4.31 10.96
CA VAL A 58 -30.13 -5.53 11.76
C VAL A 58 -28.94 -6.46 11.61
N GLY A 59 -28.46 -6.71 10.38
CA GLY A 59 -27.30 -7.56 10.12
C GLY A 59 -26.02 -7.09 10.79
N ASP A 60 -25.73 -5.79 10.71
CA ASP A 60 -24.57 -5.13 11.34
C ASP A 60 -24.59 -5.25 12.88
N SER A 61 -25.77 -5.42 13.48
CA SER A 61 -25.90 -5.59 14.94
C SER A 61 -25.52 -6.99 15.42
N PHE A 62 -25.59 -8.01 14.56
CA PHE A 62 -25.34 -9.40 14.95
C PHE A 62 -23.99 -9.92 14.49
N ASN A 63 -23.60 -9.66 13.24
CA ASN A 63 -22.42 -10.27 12.61
C ASN A 63 -21.70 -9.28 11.67
N PRO A 64 -20.47 -9.59 11.22
CA PRO A 64 -19.81 -8.95 10.07
C PRO A 64 -20.31 -9.49 8.72
N SER A 65 -19.94 -8.83 7.60
CA SER A 65 -20.31 -9.28 6.25
C SER A 65 -19.81 -10.69 5.96
N ILE A 66 -20.55 -11.45 5.14
CA ILE A 66 -20.04 -12.76 4.68
C ILE A 66 -18.69 -12.61 3.97
N TYR A 67 -18.47 -11.46 3.30
CA TYR A 67 -17.20 -11.13 2.66
C TYR A 67 -16.07 -10.88 3.65
N GLU A 68 -16.31 -10.14 4.73
CA GLU A 68 -15.34 -9.96 5.82
C GLU A 68 -14.99 -11.29 6.47
N ILE A 69 -15.98 -12.15 6.74
CA ILE A 69 -15.74 -13.48 7.33
C ILE A 69 -14.85 -14.32 6.41
N ILE A 70 -15.16 -14.39 5.12
CA ILE A 70 -14.34 -15.12 4.14
C ILE A 70 -12.93 -14.53 4.07
N LEU A 71 -12.80 -13.21 4.14
CA LEU A 71 -11.51 -12.52 4.09
C LEU A 71 -10.65 -12.86 5.31
N HIS A 72 -11.24 -12.83 6.51
CA HIS A 72 -10.59 -13.25 7.74
C HIS A 72 -10.19 -14.72 7.71
N LEU A 73 -11.06 -15.61 7.21
CA LEU A 73 -10.76 -17.04 7.07
C LEU A 73 -9.62 -17.31 6.10
N LYS A 74 -9.47 -16.50 5.04
CA LYS A 74 -8.33 -16.58 4.11
C LYS A 74 -7.06 -15.96 4.66
N GLY A 75 -7.10 -15.26 5.80
CA GLY A 75 -5.95 -14.58 6.37
C GLY A 75 -5.40 -13.46 5.49
N LEU A 76 -6.24 -12.87 4.63
CA LEU A 76 -5.80 -11.77 3.76
C LEU A 76 -5.78 -10.46 4.58
N PRO A 77 -4.71 -9.65 4.51
CA PRO A 77 -4.70 -8.35 5.17
C PRO A 77 -5.61 -7.37 4.42
N PHE A 78 -6.69 -6.92 5.07
CA PHE A 78 -7.61 -5.92 4.54
C PHE A 78 -7.59 -4.66 5.40
N MET A 79 -7.73 -3.50 4.75
CA MET A 79 -7.70 -2.20 5.39
C MET A 79 -9.08 -1.53 5.28
N ASP A 80 -9.86 -1.61 6.35
CA ASP A 80 -11.15 -0.93 6.49
C ASP A 80 -11.03 0.59 6.28
N ALA A 81 -12.16 1.16 5.84
CA ALA A 81 -12.28 2.57 5.51
C ALA A 81 -12.07 3.49 6.71
N ASP A 82 -12.63 3.10 7.85
CA ASP A 82 -12.58 3.91 9.06
C ASP A 82 -11.45 3.42 9.98
N PRO A 83 -10.59 4.33 10.46
CA PRO A 83 -9.60 3.99 11.47
C PRO A 83 -10.30 3.76 12.81
N GLU A 84 -9.81 2.78 13.57
CA GLU A 84 -10.32 2.50 14.90
C GLU A 84 -10.09 3.71 15.84
N PRO A 85 -10.98 3.97 16.82
CA PRO A 85 -10.92 5.18 17.64
C PRO A 85 -9.59 5.38 18.37
N TRP A 86 -8.95 4.29 18.82
CA TRP A 86 -7.66 4.33 19.53
C TRP A 86 -6.51 4.81 18.63
N MET A 87 -6.58 4.61 17.31
CA MET A 87 -5.56 5.05 16.35
C MET A 87 -5.42 6.57 16.28
N ARG A 88 -6.41 7.31 16.80
CA ARG A 88 -6.38 8.79 16.84
C ARG A 88 -5.44 9.31 17.92
N ASN A 89 -5.26 8.55 19.00
CA ASN A 89 -4.45 8.95 20.15
C ASN A 89 -3.00 8.45 20.06
N LEU A 90 -2.71 7.54 19.11
CA LEU A 90 -1.38 7.02 18.86
C LEU A 90 -0.68 7.85 17.79
N SER A 91 0.57 8.24 18.04
CA SER A 91 1.42 8.89 17.04
C SER A 91 2.13 7.86 16.17
N VAL A 92 2.49 8.28 14.95
CA VAL A 92 3.20 7.44 13.99
C VAL A 92 4.61 7.09 14.50
N GLY A 93 5.28 8.01 15.22
CA GLY A 93 6.57 7.74 15.85
C GLY A 93 6.50 6.59 16.86
N GLU A 94 5.52 6.61 17.77
CA GLU A 94 5.32 5.52 18.75
C GLU A 94 5.04 4.16 18.09
N LEU A 95 4.35 4.15 16.94
CA LEU A 95 4.09 2.93 16.18
C LEU A 95 5.38 2.36 15.56
N ILE A 96 6.29 3.25 15.17
CA ILE A 96 7.52 2.94 14.48
C ILE A 96 8.58 2.39 15.43
N ASP A 97 8.66 2.93 16.64
CA ASP A 97 9.62 2.47 17.66
C ASP A 97 9.44 0.97 17.99
N VAL A 98 8.25 0.42 17.77
CA VAL A 98 7.91 -0.99 17.97
C VAL A 98 8.31 -1.86 16.77
N LYS A 99 8.48 -1.28 15.57
CA LYS A 99 8.76 -1.99 14.32
C LYS A 99 10.28 -2.08 14.10
N PRO A 100 10.81 -3.21 13.60
CA PRO A 100 12.23 -3.30 13.27
C PRO A 100 12.66 -2.21 12.29
N SER A 101 13.84 -1.64 12.52
CA SER A 101 14.43 -0.64 11.64
C SER A 101 14.65 -1.22 10.24
N VAL A 102 14.38 -0.39 9.24
CA VAL A 102 14.47 -0.79 7.84
C VAL A 102 15.87 -0.45 7.33
N VAL A 103 16.48 -1.38 6.61
CA VAL A 103 17.78 -1.15 5.97
C VAL A 103 17.66 0.02 4.99
N SER A 104 18.43 1.09 5.22
CA SER A 104 18.55 2.22 4.32
C SER A 104 19.79 2.05 3.44
N PHE A 105 19.73 2.56 2.21
CA PHE A 105 20.87 2.62 1.31
C PHE A 105 21.34 4.05 1.14
N ARG A 106 22.63 4.22 0.87
CA ARG A 106 23.19 5.50 0.42
C ARG A 106 22.93 5.69 -1.07
N GLY A 107 22.97 6.94 -1.54
CA GLY A 107 22.83 7.26 -2.96
C GLY A 107 23.80 6.48 -3.85
N VAL A 108 25.04 6.26 -3.37
CA VAL A 108 26.02 5.36 -3.98
C VAL A 108 26.42 4.28 -2.97
N GLU A 109 26.00 3.05 -3.22
CA GLU A 109 26.11 1.93 -2.29
C GLU A 109 27.01 0.82 -2.83
N LYS A 110 27.66 0.04 -1.95
CA LYS A 110 28.44 -1.14 -2.35
C LYS A 110 27.51 -2.27 -2.79
N VAL A 111 27.91 -3.00 -3.84
CA VAL A 111 27.17 -4.18 -4.31
C VAL A 111 27.05 -5.24 -3.20
N ALA A 112 28.11 -5.46 -2.41
CA ALA A 112 28.09 -6.37 -1.28
C ALA A 112 26.93 -6.08 -0.31
N ASN A 113 26.76 -4.83 0.10
CA ASN A 113 25.71 -4.39 1.03
C ASN A 113 24.31 -4.60 0.43
N ILE A 114 24.13 -4.32 -0.85
CA ILE A 114 22.85 -4.54 -1.55
C ILE A 114 22.52 -6.03 -1.57
N VAL A 115 23.47 -6.89 -1.94
CA VAL A 115 23.25 -8.33 -2.01
C VAL A 115 22.98 -8.92 -0.62
N GLU A 116 23.68 -8.46 0.40
CA GLU A 116 23.46 -8.88 1.79
C GLU A 116 22.06 -8.46 2.28
N ALA A 117 21.67 -7.20 2.07
CA ALA A 117 20.35 -6.70 2.42
C ALA A 117 19.23 -7.47 1.68
N LEU A 118 19.42 -7.78 0.39
CA LEU A 118 18.46 -8.56 -0.39
C LEU A 118 18.34 -10.01 0.06
N LYS A 119 19.40 -10.61 0.61
CA LYS A 119 19.38 -11.98 1.16
C LYS A 119 18.82 -12.04 2.57
N ASN A 120 19.17 -11.08 3.41
CA ASN A 120 18.79 -11.06 4.83
C ASN A 120 17.38 -10.50 5.06
N THR A 121 16.84 -9.70 4.14
CA THR A 121 15.52 -9.06 4.31
C THR A 121 14.52 -9.49 3.24
N THR A 122 13.23 -9.49 3.63
CA THR A 122 12.09 -9.74 2.73
C THR A 122 11.39 -8.44 2.27
N HIS A 123 11.97 -7.28 2.58
CA HIS A 123 11.39 -5.98 2.25
C HIS A 123 11.42 -5.72 0.74
N ASN A 124 10.35 -5.09 0.23
CA ASN A 124 10.18 -4.78 -1.19
C ASN A 124 10.53 -3.33 -1.56
N GLY A 125 10.82 -2.48 -0.58
CA GLY A 125 11.21 -1.09 -0.75
C GLY A 125 12.23 -0.70 0.29
N PHE A 126 13.21 0.10 -0.12
CA PHE A 126 14.29 0.57 0.72
C PHE A 126 14.42 2.09 0.56
N PRO A 127 14.51 2.87 1.66
CA PRO A 127 14.76 4.29 1.58
C PRO A 127 16.20 4.54 1.12
N VAL A 128 16.39 5.52 0.25
CA VAL A 128 17.70 5.99 -0.19
C VAL A 128 17.98 7.35 0.40
N MET A 129 19.10 7.43 1.10
CA MET A 129 19.61 8.58 1.81
C MET A 129 20.80 9.17 1.04
N ASP A 130 20.82 10.48 0.91
CA ASP A 130 21.96 11.22 0.35
C ASP A 130 22.71 11.90 1.49
N ASP A 131 24.03 11.78 1.48
CA ASP A 131 24.92 12.42 2.45
C ASP A 131 25.21 13.83 1.91
N ASP A 132 24.51 14.85 2.42
CA ASP A 132 24.75 16.23 2.00
C ASP A 132 26.03 16.75 2.68
N VAL A 133 27.12 16.79 1.91
CA VAL A 133 28.48 17.13 2.37
C VAL A 133 28.55 18.56 2.91
N GLU A 134 27.63 19.44 2.51
CA GLU A 134 27.64 20.85 2.91
C GLU A 134 27.05 21.09 4.31
N VAL A 135 26.18 20.21 4.80
CA VAL A 135 25.39 20.46 6.02
C VAL A 135 25.49 19.34 7.06
N GLU A 136 26.17 18.23 6.78
CA GLU A 136 26.18 17.01 7.62
C GLU A 136 24.76 16.49 7.94
N ILE A 137 23.78 16.83 7.09
CA ILE A 137 22.40 16.37 7.20
C ILE A 137 22.19 15.25 6.20
N VAL A 138 21.73 14.12 6.70
CA VAL A 138 21.30 13.00 5.85
C VAL A 138 19.94 13.36 5.27
N LYS A 139 19.90 13.62 3.96
CA LYS A 139 18.68 14.00 3.26
C LYS A 139 18.03 12.75 2.65
N LEU A 140 16.73 12.60 2.87
CA LEU A 140 15.96 11.59 2.18
C LEU A 140 15.91 11.94 0.67
N HIS A 141 16.51 11.09 -0.15
CA HIS A 141 16.46 11.24 -1.61
C HIS A 141 15.21 10.58 -2.18
N GLY A 142 14.84 9.40 -1.69
CA GLY A 142 13.72 8.66 -2.26
C GLY A 142 13.52 7.24 -1.72
N VAL A 143 12.73 6.46 -2.45
CA VAL A 143 12.57 5.00 -2.23
C VAL A 143 12.95 4.25 -3.48
N ILE A 144 13.72 3.18 -3.32
CA ILE A 144 14.01 2.19 -4.37
C ILE A 144 13.30 0.88 -4.08
N LEU A 145 12.80 0.22 -5.13
CA LEU A 145 12.14 -1.08 -5.01
C LEU A 145 13.16 -2.21 -5.15
N ARG A 146 12.89 -3.32 -4.46
CA ARG A 146 13.65 -4.57 -4.58
C ARG A 146 13.78 -5.04 -6.04
N ALA A 147 12.70 -4.92 -6.82
CA ALA A 147 12.71 -5.29 -8.23
C ALA A 147 13.73 -4.48 -9.06
N HIS A 148 13.86 -3.18 -8.78
CA HIS A 148 14.84 -2.33 -9.47
C HIS A 148 16.27 -2.77 -9.13
N LEU A 149 16.54 -3.05 -7.85
CA LEU A 149 17.86 -3.54 -7.41
C LEU A 149 18.24 -4.86 -8.07
N ILE A 150 17.33 -5.83 -8.11
CA ILE A 150 17.58 -7.14 -8.75
C ILE A 150 17.91 -6.95 -10.24
N LYS A 151 17.20 -6.04 -10.91
CA LYS A 151 17.43 -5.75 -12.32
C LYS A 151 18.79 -5.08 -12.58
N VAL A 152 19.21 -4.17 -11.71
CA VAL A 152 20.55 -3.56 -11.75
C VAL A 152 21.64 -4.62 -11.65
N LEU A 153 21.48 -5.56 -10.72
CA LEU A 153 22.43 -6.65 -10.53
C LEU A 153 22.46 -7.60 -11.74
N LYS A 154 21.30 -7.93 -12.32
CA LYS A 154 21.21 -8.75 -13.56
C LYS A 154 21.90 -8.09 -14.75
N LYS A 155 21.78 -6.76 -14.90
CA LYS A 155 22.45 -6.00 -15.96
C LYS A 155 23.93 -5.69 -15.67
N LYS A 156 24.45 -6.11 -14.50
CA LYS A 156 25.82 -5.85 -14.06
C LYS A 156 26.21 -4.38 -14.17
N TRP A 157 25.29 -3.49 -13.77
CA TRP A 157 25.60 -2.07 -13.72
C TRP A 157 26.45 -1.77 -12.49
N PHE A 158 27.76 -1.83 -12.66
CA PHE A 158 28.72 -1.62 -11.59
C PHE A 158 29.70 -0.51 -11.96
N LEU A 159 30.01 0.33 -10.98
CA LEU A 159 30.97 1.43 -11.04
C LEU A 159 32.18 1.06 -10.20
N LYS A 160 33.39 1.22 -10.74
CA LYS A 160 34.63 0.97 -9.99
C LYS A 160 34.94 2.04 -8.95
N GLU A 161 34.46 3.26 -9.19
CA GLU A 161 34.64 4.41 -8.32
C GLU A 161 33.29 4.95 -7.86
N LYS A 162 33.26 5.56 -6.67
CA LYS A 162 32.08 6.28 -6.17
C LYS A 162 31.88 7.53 -7.01
N ARG A 163 31.04 7.45 -8.03
CA ARG A 163 30.64 8.59 -8.87
C ARG A 163 29.13 8.65 -9.02
N ARG A 164 28.61 9.87 -9.17
CA ARG A 164 27.23 10.11 -9.58
C ARG A 164 27.14 9.95 -11.09
N THR A 165 26.19 9.14 -11.53
CA THR A 165 25.93 8.81 -12.92
C THR A 165 25.11 9.94 -13.54
N GLU A 166 25.47 10.35 -14.75
CA GLU A 166 24.66 11.33 -15.48
C GLU A 166 23.40 10.69 -16.07
N GLU A 167 22.32 11.48 -16.20
CA GLU A 167 21.00 10.98 -16.61
C GLU A 167 20.98 10.29 -17.99
N TRP A 168 21.93 10.64 -18.87
CA TRP A 168 22.01 10.06 -20.22
C TRP A 168 22.50 8.61 -20.22
N GLU A 169 23.47 8.25 -19.36
CA GLU A 169 23.98 6.87 -19.25
C GLU A 169 22.82 5.92 -18.87
N VAL A 170 21.93 6.40 -17.99
CA VAL A 170 20.81 5.64 -17.43
C VAL A 170 19.75 5.34 -18.50
N ARG A 171 19.38 6.35 -19.28
CA ARG A 171 18.35 6.21 -20.33
C ARG A 171 18.77 5.27 -21.45
N GLU A 172 20.07 5.13 -21.70
CA GLU A 172 20.61 4.24 -22.73
C GLU A 172 20.53 2.75 -22.32
N LYS A 173 20.63 2.47 -21.02
CA LYS A 173 20.73 1.09 -20.49
C LYS A 173 19.45 0.57 -19.83
N PHE A 174 18.51 1.44 -19.44
CA PHE A 174 17.23 1.04 -18.86
C PHE A 174 16.05 1.52 -19.70
N SER A 175 15.34 0.57 -20.33
CA SER A 175 14.01 0.84 -20.87
C SER A 175 12.98 0.80 -19.74
N TRP A 176 12.06 1.77 -19.72
CA TRP A 176 10.97 1.86 -18.74
C TRP A 176 10.09 0.62 -18.71
N VAL A 177 9.91 -0.04 -19.86
CA VAL A 177 9.11 -1.28 -20.00
C VAL A 177 9.72 -2.41 -19.17
N GLU A 178 11.02 -2.60 -19.30
CA GLU A 178 11.72 -3.64 -18.56
C GLU A 178 11.82 -3.31 -17.06
N LEU A 179 11.70 -2.04 -16.64
CA LEU A 179 11.70 -1.65 -15.20
C LEU A 179 10.35 -1.97 -14.55
N ALA A 180 9.28 -2.06 -15.36
CA ALA A 180 7.94 -2.44 -14.91
C ALA A 180 7.76 -3.95 -14.75
N GLU A 181 8.61 -4.77 -15.38
CA GLU A 181 8.56 -6.23 -15.29
C GLU A 181 9.03 -6.72 -13.90
N ARG A 182 8.15 -7.48 -13.23
CA ARG A 182 8.43 -8.14 -11.95
C ARG A 182 9.09 -9.49 -12.18
N GLU A 183 10.32 -9.50 -12.67
CA GLU A 183 11.01 -10.76 -12.94
C GLU A 183 12.42 -10.80 -12.36
N GLY A 184 12.53 -11.43 -11.19
CA GLY A 184 13.80 -11.96 -10.75
C GLY A 184 13.80 -12.39 -9.29
N ASN A 185 14.19 -13.64 -9.08
CA ASN A 185 14.65 -14.06 -7.78
C ASN A 185 16.11 -13.63 -7.62
N ILE A 186 16.53 -13.36 -6.37
CA ILE A 186 17.92 -13.04 -6.06
C ILE A 186 18.85 -14.23 -6.39
N GLU A 187 18.30 -15.45 -6.44
CA GLU A 187 19.01 -16.70 -6.74
C GLU A 187 19.53 -16.76 -8.18
N ASP A 188 18.89 -16.05 -9.12
CA ASP A 188 19.31 -16.00 -10.53
C ASP A 188 20.51 -15.07 -10.75
N VAL A 189 20.93 -14.33 -9.71
CA VAL A 189 21.96 -13.30 -9.80
C VAL A 189 23.30 -13.86 -9.35
N GLY A 190 24.10 -14.32 -10.32
CA GLY A 190 25.50 -14.71 -10.10
C GLY A 190 26.43 -13.50 -10.06
N VAL A 191 26.70 -12.96 -8.86
CA VAL A 191 27.68 -11.87 -8.64
C VAL A 191 29.04 -12.47 -8.25
N THR A 192 30.12 -12.06 -8.92
CA THR A 192 31.49 -12.50 -8.58
C THR A 192 32.06 -11.72 -7.39
N LYS A 193 33.12 -12.25 -6.74
CA LYS A 193 33.77 -11.58 -5.60
C LYS A 193 34.33 -10.20 -5.96
N ASP A 194 34.81 -10.02 -7.20
CA ASP A 194 35.32 -8.73 -7.67
C ASP A 194 34.20 -7.71 -7.91
N GLU A 195 33.02 -8.18 -8.34
CA GLU A 195 31.83 -7.35 -8.52
C GLU A 195 31.24 -6.89 -7.18
N MET A 196 31.42 -7.65 -6.09
CA MET A 196 30.95 -7.28 -4.75
C MET A 196 31.62 -6.01 -4.19
N GLU A 197 32.88 -5.76 -4.57
CA GLU A 197 33.62 -4.55 -4.15
C GLU A 197 33.31 -3.32 -5.01
N MET A 198 32.52 -3.48 -6.08
CA MET A 198 32.10 -2.35 -6.91
C MET A 198 30.93 -1.58 -6.27
N PHE A 199 30.64 -0.42 -6.84
CA PHE A 199 29.59 0.49 -6.41
C PHE A 199 28.43 0.52 -7.40
N VAL A 200 27.24 0.85 -6.89
CA VAL A 200 26.05 1.10 -7.70
C VAL A 200 25.52 2.46 -7.33
N ASP A 201 25.23 3.25 -8.34
CA ASP A 201 24.51 4.51 -8.17
C ASP A 201 23.00 4.28 -8.24
N LEU A 202 22.29 4.60 -7.16
CA LEU A 202 20.86 4.35 -7.00
C LEU A 202 20.00 5.57 -7.34
N HIS A 203 20.57 6.79 -7.38
CA HIS A 203 19.86 8.04 -7.67
C HIS A 203 18.94 7.99 -8.90
N PRO A 204 19.34 7.43 -10.05
CA PRO A 204 18.49 7.46 -11.23
C PRO A 204 17.34 6.45 -11.21
N LEU A 205 17.36 5.49 -10.28
CA LEU A 205 16.38 4.40 -10.17
C LEU A 205 15.43 4.57 -8.99
N THR A 206 15.73 5.54 -8.12
CA THR A 206 14.91 5.91 -6.97
C THR A 206 13.74 6.78 -7.40
N ASN A 207 12.59 6.54 -6.79
CA ASN A 207 11.51 7.49 -6.83
C ASN A 207 11.84 8.66 -5.87
N THR A 208 12.08 9.84 -6.43
CA THR A 208 12.46 11.07 -5.71
C THR A 208 11.30 11.78 -5.04
N THR A 209 10.05 11.37 -5.31
CA THR A 209 8.84 11.95 -4.72
C THR A 209 8.03 10.89 -3.95
N PRO A 210 8.63 10.23 -2.94
CA PRO A 210 7.87 9.31 -2.11
C PRO A 210 6.87 10.07 -1.24
N PHE A 211 5.75 9.42 -0.92
CA PHE A 211 4.79 9.98 0.03
C PHE A 211 5.37 9.88 1.45
N THR A 212 5.54 11.03 2.10
CA THR A 212 6.14 11.15 3.43
C THR A 212 5.11 11.65 4.44
N VAL A 213 5.23 11.16 5.67
CA VAL A 213 4.48 11.64 6.83
C VAL A 213 5.44 12.00 7.96
N LEU A 214 5.03 12.91 8.84
CA LEU A 214 5.80 13.27 10.02
C LEU A 214 5.54 12.26 11.15
N GLU A 215 6.54 11.99 11.97
CA GLU A 215 6.40 11.10 13.14
C GLU A 215 5.32 11.57 14.13
N SER A 216 5.11 12.89 14.24
CA SER A 216 4.12 13.49 15.13
C SER A 216 2.68 13.37 14.62
N MET A 217 2.47 12.82 13.43
CA MET A 217 1.16 12.59 12.85
C MET A 217 0.43 11.47 13.58
N SER A 218 -0.89 11.53 13.69
CA SER A 218 -1.65 10.41 14.26
C SER A 218 -1.74 9.24 13.27
N VAL A 219 -1.71 8.02 13.81
CA VAL A 219 -1.78 6.79 12.99
C VAL A 219 -3.10 6.74 12.21
N ALA A 220 -4.21 7.21 12.78
CA ALA A 220 -5.49 7.33 12.07
C ALA A 220 -5.37 8.15 10.78
N LYS A 221 -4.66 9.28 10.82
CA LYS A 221 -4.49 10.16 9.66
C LYS A 221 -3.55 9.55 8.64
N ALA A 222 -2.46 8.91 9.09
CA ALA A 222 -1.54 8.19 8.21
C ALA A 222 -2.24 7.02 7.49
N ARG A 223 -3.06 6.24 8.18
CA ARG A 223 -3.86 5.15 7.59
C ARG A 223 -4.83 5.66 6.52
N ILE A 224 -5.54 6.76 6.77
CA ILE A 224 -6.44 7.36 5.77
C ILE A 224 -5.67 7.72 4.51
N LEU A 225 -4.50 8.38 4.64
CA LEU A 225 -3.68 8.74 3.48
C LEU A 225 -3.13 7.52 2.75
N PHE A 226 -2.67 6.51 3.50
CA PHE A 226 -2.18 5.25 2.93
C PHE A 226 -3.23 4.60 2.04
N ARG A 227 -4.48 4.52 2.52
CA ARG A 227 -5.60 3.94 1.80
C ARG A 227 -6.08 4.81 0.63
N GLN A 228 -6.22 6.12 0.83
CA GLN A 228 -6.74 7.03 -0.19
C GLN A 228 -5.80 7.17 -1.40
N VAL A 229 -4.49 7.20 -1.15
CA VAL A 229 -3.48 7.31 -2.20
C VAL A 229 -3.11 5.93 -2.77
N GLY A 230 -3.51 4.84 -2.10
CA GLY A 230 -3.22 3.47 -2.54
C GLY A 230 -1.73 3.13 -2.43
N LEU A 231 -1.08 3.59 -1.36
CA LEU A 231 0.35 3.42 -1.16
C LEU A 231 0.68 1.96 -0.84
N ARG A 232 1.92 1.57 -1.17
CA ARG A 232 2.51 0.28 -0.74
C ARG A 232 3.53 0.45 0.37
N HIS A 233 4.14 1.63 0.42
CA HIS A 233 5.22 2.00 1.31
C HIS A 233 4.97 3.45 1.70
N MET A 234 4.98 3.76 2.99
CA MET A 234 4.88 5.12 3.48
C MET A 234 6.13 5.45 4.29
N LEU A 235 6.82 6.51 3.90
CA LEU A 235 8.03 6.95 4.61
C LEU A 235 7.66 7.86 5.76
N VAL A 236 8.32 7.67 6.89
CA VAL A 236 8.14 8.52 8.05
C VAL A 236 9.41 9.30 8.33
N VAL A 237 9.25 10.62 8.42
CA VAL A 237 10.33 11.55 8.64
C VAL A 237 10.28 12.05 10.09
N PRO A 238 11.41 12.01 10.82
CA PRO A 238 11.46 12.53 12.17
C PRO A 238 11.29 14.05 12.20
N LYS A 239 10.78 14.60 13.31
CA LYS A 239 10.54 16.03 13.48
C LYS A 239 11.85 16.83 13.56
N TYR A 240 12.95 16.17 13.93
CA TYR A 240 14.30 16.72 13.96
C TYR A 240 15.24 15.83 13.14
N GLN A 241 15.72 16.34 12.00
CA GLN A 241 16.86 15.75 11.28
C GLN A 241 18.16 16.20 11.95
N ALA A 242 18.46 15.68 13.14
CA ALA A 242 19.73 15.95 13.82
C ALA A 242 20.71 14.81 13.56
N THR A 243 21.83 15.19 12.94
CA THR A 243 23.14 14.53 12.87
C THR A 243 23.25 13.10 13.41
N GLY A 244 23.38 12.14 12.48
CA GLY A 244 24.14 10.90 12.72
C GLY A 244 23.36 9.60 12.57
N VAL A 245 22.09 9.53 12.95
CA VAL A 245 21.28 8.28 12.81
C VAL A 245 19.80 8.64 12.68
N SER A 246 19.35 9.06 11.50
CA SER A 246 17.92 9.09 11.18
C SER A 246 17.53 7.69 10.73
N GLU A 247 17.08 6.85 11.66
CA GLU A 247 16.40 5.61 11.30
C GLU A 247 15.09 6.00 10.62
N LEU A 248 15.07 5.99 9.29
CA LEU A 248 13.84 6.13 8.53
C LEU A 248 13.14 4.79 8.52
N HIS A 249 11.92 4.78 9.01
CA HIS A 249 11.11 3.58 9.01
C HIS A 249 10.09 3.63 7.88
N LEU A 250 9.95 2.50 7.21
CA LEU A 250 8.90 2.27 6.22
C LEU A 250 7.71 1.61 6.91
N LEU A 251 6.56 2.28 6.87
CA LEU A 251 5.28 1.68 7.20
C LEU A 251 4.78 0.82 6.04
#